data_AF-A0A0B1RXS3-F1
#
_entry.id   AF-A0A0B1RXS3-F1
#
_cell.length_a   1.000
_cell.length_b   1.000
_cell.length_c   1.000
_cell.angle_alpha   90.00
_cell.angle_beta   90.00
_cell.angle_gamma   90.00
#
_symmetry.space_group_name_H-M   'P 1'
#
loop_
_entity.id
_entity.type
_entity.pdbx_description
1 polymer ?
#
loop_
_entity_poly.entity_id
_entity_poly.type
_entity_poly.pdbx_seq_one_letter_code
_entity_poly.pdbx_strand_id
1 'polypeptide(L)'
;MPDITMAGPLVAAVCYYGTVLMTAELTRRLLDKTISKKTSFHRFLIELIGTAQICTCVFENALIVQHYGVSSFFIVTTILGFLYTSTGRGSYNTPLSPIEQLYYGEIRLSRFLLFLLAEIIGGAVAWHIARTLWFHSLQYSQAHMEMFVNSQNMCSIVHQVG
;
A
#
# COMPACT_ATOMS: atom_id res chain seq x y z
N MET A 1 31.55 13.84 5.30
CA MET A 1 31.21 13.18 4.02
C MET A 1 29.89 12.49 4.29
N PRO A 2 28.76 12.90 3.69
CA PRO A 2 27.46 12.38 4.11
C PRO A 2 27.37 10.88 3.82
N ASP A 3 26.82 10.18 4.80
CA ASP A 3 26.96 8.76 5.04
C ASP A 3 26.31 7.88 3.96
N ILE A 4 27.12 7.22 3.15
CA ILE A 4 26.67 6.23 2.16
C ILE A 4 25.93 5.06 2.84
N THR A 5 26.16 4.84 4.14
CA THR A 5 25.45 3.89 5.00
C THR A 5 24.03 4.34 5.38
N MET A 6 23.78 5.65 5.50
CA MET A 6 22.44 6.19 5.77
C MET A 6 21.57 6.32 4.53
N ALA A 7 22.14 6.34 3.32
CA ALA A 7 21.36 6.46 2.08
C ALA A 7 20.75 5.13 1.61
N GLY A 8 21.34 3.99 1.99
CA GLY A 8 20.91 2.66 1.53
C GLY A 8 19.43 2.35 1.77
N PRO A 9 18.92 2.46 3.01
CA PRO A 9 17.52 2.16 3.31
C PRO A 9 16.55 3.12 2.60
N LEU A 10 16.90 4.40 2.47
CA LEU A 10 16.09 5.39 1.76
C LEU A 10 16.01 5.09 0.26
N VAL A 11 17.13 4.75 -0.38
CA VAL A 11 17.15 4.36 -1.80
C VAL A 11 16.31 3.11 -2.03
N ALA A 12 16.44 2.10 -1.16
CA ALA A 12 15.65 0.89 -1.22
C ALA A 12 14.14 1.19 -1.09
N ALA A 13 13.76 2.07 -0.16
CA ALA A 13 12.38 2.51 0.00
C ALA A 13 11.86 3.32 -1.19
N VAL A 14 12.66 4.22 -1.76
CA VAL A 14 12.28 4.99 -2.97
C VAL A 14 12.06 4.06 -4.16
N CYS A 15 12.95 3.08 -4.37
CA CYS A 15 12.77 2.06 -5.39
C CYS A 15 11.49 1.25 -5.14
N TYR A 16 11.24 0.85 -3.89
CA TYR A 16 10.03 0.14 -3.49
C TYR A 16 8.76 0.94 -3.82
N TYR A 17 8.68 2.20 -3.40
CA TYR A 17 7.55 3.08 -3.72
C TYR A 17 7.38 3.25 -5.24
N GLY A 18 8.49 3.45 -5.97
CA GLY A 18 8.48 3.57 -7.42
C GLY A 18 7.89 2.34 -8.11
N THR A 19 8.29 1.14 -7.70
CA THR A 19 7.76 -0.11 -8.25
C THR A 19 6.27 -0.27 -7.96
N VAL A 20 5.82 0.03 -6.73
CA VAL A 20 4.40 -0.06 -6.36
C VAL A 20 3.55 0.94 -7.14
N LEU A 21 3.99 2.20 -7.25
CA LEU A 21 3.29 3.24 -8.00
C LEU A 21 3.22 2.91 -9.50
N MET A 22 4.32 2.45 -10.09
CA MET A 22 4.39 2.10 -11.51
C MET A 22 3.49 0.91 -11.83
N THR A 23 3.54 -0.15 -11.01
CA THR A 23 2.70 -1.34 -11.21
C THR A 23 1.22 -1.04 -11.02
N ALA A 24 0.86 -0.19 -10.05
CA ALA A 24 -0.51 0.25 -9.86
C ALA A 24 -1.02 1.09 -11.03
N GLU A 25 -0.23 2.06 -11.52
CA GLU A 25 -0.60 2.87 -12.68
C GLU A 25 -0.72 2.03 -13.97
N LEU A 26 0.19 1.07 -14.17
CA LEU A 26 0.10 0.14 -15.29
C LEU A 26 -1.19 -0.69 -15.22
N THR A 27 -1.50 -1.25 -14.05
CA THR A 27 -2.72 -2.04 -13.83
C THR A 27 -3.98 -1.20 -14.08
N ARG A 28 -4.02 0.05 -13.61
CA ARG A 28 -5.15 0.97 -13.88
C ARG A 28 -5.31 1.28 -15.37
N ARG A 29 -4.21 1.49 -16.10
CA ARG A 29 -4.26 1.72 -17.55
C ARG A 29 -4.74 0.51 -18.32
N LEU A 30 -4.32 -0.70 -17.91
CA LEU A 30 -4.80 -1.95 -18.49
C LEU A 30 -6.30 -2.14 -18.21
N LEU A 31 -6.74 -1.84 -16.99
CA LEU A 31 -8.15 -1.89 -16.60
C LEU A 31 -9.00 -0.92 -17.43
N ASP A 32 -8.55 0.32 -17.59
CA ASP A 32 -9.25 1.34 -18.38
C ASP A 32 -9.38 0.97 -19.87
N LYS A 33 -8.46 0.14 -20.39
CA LYS A 33 -8.51 -0.37 -21.78
C LYS A 33 -9.38 -1.60 -21.95
N THR A 34 -9.53 -2.41 -20.90
CA THR A 34 -10.20 -3.72 -20.97
C THR A 34 -11.65 -3.67 -20.49
N ILE A 35 -11.98 -2.82 -19.52
CA ILE A 35 -13.28 -2.80 -18.86
C ILE A 35 -13.91 -1.41 -18.98
N SER A 36 -15.22 -1.38 -19.25
CA SER A 36 -15.98 -0.14 -19.33
C SER A 36 -16.07 0.57 -17.97
N LYS A 37 -15.70 1.86 -17.96
CA LYS A 37 -15.68 2.76 -16.79
C LYS A 37 -17.04 2.95 -16.09
N LYS A 38 -18.14 2.60 -16.77
CA LYS A 38 -19.50 2.71 -16.22
C LYS A 38 -19.89 1.53 -15.34
N THR A 39 -19.11 0.45 -15.36
CA THR A 39 -19.45 -0.78 -14.62
C THR A 39 -19.10 -0.67 -13.14
N SER A 40 -19.93 -1.24 -12.28
CA SER A 40 -19.61 -1.36 -10.84
C SER A 40 -18.35 -2.19 -10.60
N PHE A 41 -18.06 -3.14 -11.49
CA PHE A 41 -16.85 -3.96 -11.45
C PHE A 41 -15.57 -3.16 -11.75
N HIS A 42 -15.61 -2.22 -12.70
CA HIS A 42 -14.48 -1.30 -12.92
C HIS A 42 -14.19 -0.47 -11.67
N ARG A 43 -15.24 0.07 -11.02
CA ARG A 43 -15.11 0.81 -9.76
C ARG A 43 -14.55 -0.04 -8.62
N PHE A 44 -15.02 -1.29 -8.50
CA PHE A 44 -14.48 -2.26 -7.54
C PHE A 44 -12.97 -2.46 -7.73
N LEU A 45 -12.52 -2.67 -8.98
CA LEU A 45 -11.11 -2.90 -9.26
C LEU A 45 -10.24 -1.65 -9.05
N ILE A 46 -10.75 -0.46 -9.39
CA ILE A 46 -10.06 0.81 -9.10
C ILE A 46 -9.85 0.97 -7.58
N GLU A 47 -10.87 0.67 -6.78
CA GLU A 47 -10.81 0.72 -5.32
C GLU A 47 -9.83 -0.30 -4.74
N LEU A 48 -9.85 -1.53 -5.27
CA LEU A 48 -8.92 -2.60 -4.89
C LEU A 48 -7.47 -2.22 -5.19
N ILE A 49 -7.18 -1.71 -6.40
CA ILE A 49 -5.82 -1.31 -6.80
C ILE A 49 -5.35 -0.11 -5.98
N GLY A 50 -6.23 0.87 -5.75
CA GLY A 50 -5.96 2.03 -4.91
C GLY A 50 -5.59 1.62 -3.48
N THR A 51 -6.42 0.79 -2.87
CA THR A 51 -6.18 0.28 -1.51
C THR A 51 -4.90 -0.54 -1.45
N ALA A 52 -4.70 -1.47 -2.40
CA ALA A 52 -3.50 -2.30 -2.45
C ALA A 52 -2.22 -1.44 -2.55
N GLN A 53 -2.24 -0.39 -3.38
CA GLN A 53 -1.12 0.54 -3.54
C GLN A 53 -0.79 1.24 -2.22
N ILE A 54 -1.77 1.88 -1.58
CA ILE A 54 -1.52 2.65 -0.34
C ILE A 54 -1.07 1.72 0.78
N CYS A 55 -1.77 0.61 1.01
CA CYS A 55 -1.42 -0.34 2.06
C CYS A 55 -0.01 -0.92 1.87
N THR A 56 0.39 -1.22 0.63
CA THR A 56 1.74 -1.72 0.34
C THR A 56 2.80 -0.68 0.71
N CYS A 57 2.58 0.59 0.35
CA CYS A 57 3.50 1.67 0.74
C CYS A 57 3.51 1.94 2.25
N VAL A 58 2.38 1.76 2.96
CA VAL A 58 2.31 1.93 4.42
C VAL A 58 3.19 0.91 5.14
N PHE A 59 3.30 -0.32 4.63
CA PHE A 59 4.23 -1.30 5.21
C PHE A 59 5.69 -0.84 5.12
N GLU A 60 6.08 -0.23 4.01
CA GLU A 60 7.41 0.33 3.81
C GLU A 60 7.64 1.60 4.65
N ASN A 61 6.60 2.40 4.90
CA ASN A 61 6.69 3.57 5.78
C ASN A 61 7.11 3.21 7.21
N ALA A 62 6.83 1.99 7.67
CA ALA A 62 7.29 1.51 8.98
C ALA A 62 8.82 1.51 9.07
N LEU A 63 9.53 1.16 7.98
CA LEU A 63 10.98 1.23 7.90
C LEU A 63 11.50 2.67 7.96
N ILE A 64 10.80 3.60 7.30
CA ILE A 64 11.15 5.03 7.34
C ILE A 64 11.08 5.56 8.77
N VAL A 65 10.03 5.20 9.51
CA VAL A 65 9.89 5.58 10.93
C VAL A 65 11.02 4.98 11.77
N GLN A 66 11.35 3.70 11.57
CA GLN A 66 12.38 3.01 12.33
C GLN A 66 13.79 3.58 12.11
N HIS A 67 14.14 3.96 10.88
CA HIS A 67 15.50 4.42 10.54
C HIS A 67 15.69 5.94 10.48
N TYR A 68 14.63 6.71 10.18
CA TYR A 68 14.72 8.17 9.95
C TYR A 68 13.76 8.98 10.81
N GLY A 69 12.95 8.33 11.65
CA GLY A 69 12.04 8.98 12.59
C GLY A 69 10.75 9.53 11.99
N VAL A 70 9.91 10.10 12.87
CA VAL A 70 8.54 10.53 12.56
C VAL A 70 8.49 11.76 11.63
N SER A 71 9.49 12.65 11.69
CA SER A 71 9.57 13.82 10.80
C SER A 71 9.74 13.42 9.34
N SER A 72 10.60 12.43 9.07
CA SER A 72 10.82 11.86 7.74
C SER A 72 9.58 11.14 7.22
N PHE A 73 8.90 10.40 8.08
CA PHE A 73 7.62 9.77 7.77
C PHE A 73 6.60 10.80 7.29
N PHE A 74 6.43 11.92 8.00
CA PHE A 74 5.48 12.97 7.60
C PHE A 74 5.76 13.52 6.20
N ILE A 75 7.04 13.78 5.88
CA ILE A 75 7.45 14.26 4.55
C ILE A 75 7.11 13.22 3.47
N VAL A 76 7.52 11.96 3.69
CA VAL A 76 7.29 10.86 2.72
C VAL A 76 5.80 10.62 2.50
N THR A 77 4.99 10.56 3.56
CA THR A 77 3.54 10.38 3.43
C THR A 77 2.86 11.56 2.75
N THR A 78 3.36 12.78 2.94
CA THR A 78 2.82 13.97 2.25
C THR A 78 3.05 13.89 0.75
N ILE A 79 4.27 13.52 0.33
CA ILE A 79 4.61 13.33 -1.08
C ILE A 79 3.77 12.20 -1.69
N LEU A 80 3.71 11.05 -1.01
CA LEU A 80 2.89 9.91 -1.44
C LEU A 80 1.41 10.27 -1.54
N GLY A 81 0.87 11.03 -0.58
CA GLY A 81 -0.52 11.49 -0.60
C GLY A 81 -0.85 12.35 -1.82
N PHE A 82 0.06 13.25 -2.22
CA PHE A 82 -0.07 14.01 -3.46
C PHE A 82 -0.08 13.10 -4.70
N LEU A 83 0.83 12.12 -4.76
CA LEU A 83 0.90 11.15 -5.85
C LEU A 83 -0.36 10.27 -5.91
N TYR A 84 -0.90 9.86 -4.77
CA TYR A 84 -2.12 9.05 -4.70
C TYR A 84 -3.34 9.82 -5.18
N THR A 85 -3.47 11.07 -4.76
CA THR A 85 -4.58 11.93 -5.20
C THR A 85 -4.52 12.17 -6.71
N SER A 86 -3.30 12.33 -7.25
CA SER A 86 -3.08 12.52 -8.69
C SER A 86 -3.35 11.24 -9.52
N THR A 87 -3.03 10.05 -8.97
CA THR A 87 -3.10 8.77 -9.72
C THR A 87 -4.32 7.90 -9.42
N GLY A 88 -5.04 8.16 -8.33
CA GLY A 88 -6.08 7.30 -7.76
C GLY A 88 -7.35 7.18 -8.59
N ARG A 89 -7.57 8.03 -9.61
CA ARG A 89 -8.78 8.03 -10.47
C ARG A 89 -10.11 8.03 -9.67
N GLY A 90 -10.11 8.62 -8.48
CA GLY A 90 -11.28 8.70 -7.61
C GLY A 90 -11.54 7.48 -6.73
N SER A 91 -10.52 6.64 -6.46
CA SER A 91 -10.60 5.65 -5.37
C SER A 91 -10.59 6.32 -4.00
N TYR A 92 -11.32 5.76 -3.03
CA TYR A 92 -11.38 6.26 -1.66
C TYR A 92 -10.15 5.84 -0.85
N ASN A 93 -9.71 4.58 -1.04
CA ASN A 93 -8.58 3.93 -0.39
C ASN A 93 -8.71 3.83 1.13
N THR A 94 -9.91 4.05 1.67
CA THR A 94 -10.20 4.02 3.10
C THR A 94 -11.69 3.78 3.31
N PRO A 95 -12.08 2.90 4.25
CA PRO A 95 -13.48 2.61 4.54
C PRO A 95 -14.21 3.81 5.14
N LEU A 96 -13.49 4.78 5.70
CA LEU A 96 -14.08 5.92 6.38
C LEU A 96 -14.94 6.78 5.44
N SER A 97 -14.45 7.07 4.23
CA SER A 97 -15.19 7.90 3.28
C SER A 97 -16.48 7.21 2.79
N PRO A 98 -16.48 5.92 2.41
CA PRO A 98 -17.72 5.18 2.16
C PRO A 98 -18.66 5.10 3.38
N ILE A 99 -18.14 4.97 4.61
CA ILE A 99 -18.97 4.98 5.83
C ILE A 99 -19.68 6.33 6.00
N GLU A 100 -18.94 7.43 5.83
CA GLU A 100 -19.47 8.79 5.91
C GLU A 100 -20.57 9.01 4.86
N GLN A 101 -20.32 8.60 3.62
CA GLN A 101 -21.31 8.69 2.55
C GLN A 101 -22.54 7.81 2.79
N LEU A 102 -22.39 6.67 3.45
CA LEU A 102 -23.52 5.82 3.84
C LEU A 102 -24.35 6.49 4.95
N TYR A 103 -23.68 7.10 5.92
CA TYR A 103 -24.32 7.82 7.03
C TYR A 103 -25.15 9.02 6.53
N TYR A 104 -24.60 9.79 5.58
CA TYR A 104 -25.32 10.92 4.97
C TYR A 104 -26.32 10.50 3.87
N GLY A 105 -26.44 9.21 3.56
CA GLY A 105 -27.36 8.69 2.54
C GLY A 105 -26.96 8.99 1.09
N GLU A 106 -25.70 9.37 0.84
CA GLU A 106 -25.16 9.65 -0.50
C GLU A 106 -24.89 8.38 -1.31
N ILE A 107 -24.66 7.24 -0.64
CA ILE A 107 -24.45 5.94 -1.29
C ILE A 107 -25.43 4.88 -0.80
N ARG A 108 -25.76 3.93 -1.68
CA ARG A 108 -26.55 2.75 -1.33
C ARG A 108 -25.69 1.72 -0.59
N LEU A 109 -26.31 0.98 0.33
CA LEU A 109 -25.65 -0.10 1.09
C LEU A 109 -24.94 -1.13 0.20
N SER A 110 -25.55 -1.51 -0.94
CA SER A 110 -24.92 -2.47 -1.88
C SER A 110 -23.61 -1.96 -2.47
N ARG A 111 -23.50 -0.64 -2.71
CA ARG A 111 -22.29 -0.01 -3.23
C ARG A 111 -21.23 0.15 -2.13
N PHE A 112 -21.66 0.47 -0.92
CA PHE A 112 -20.80 0.48 0.26
C PHE A 112 -20.13 -0.88 0.48
N LEU A 113 -20.91 -1.97 0.50
CA LEU A 113 -20.38 -3.33 0.68
C LEU A 113 -19.40 -3.71 -0.43
N LEU A 114 -19.66 -3.28 -1.67
CA LEU A 114 -18.76 -3.52 -2.78
C LEU A 114 -17.40 -2.82 -2.58
N PHE A 115 -17.38 -1.58 -2.09
CA PHE A 115 -16.12 -0.89 -1.77
C PHE A 115 -15.41 -1.51 -0.56
N LEU A 116 -16.15 -1.84 0.50
CA LEU A 116 -15.58 -2.49 1.68
C LEU A 116 -14.92 -3.83 1.32
N LEU A 117 -15.56 -4.63 0.47
CA LEU A 117 -14.96 -5.88 -0.03
C LEU A 117 -13.70 -5.62 -0.86
N ALA A 118 -13.71 -4.59 -1.72
CA ALA A 118 -12.54 -4.21 -2.51
C ALA A 118 -11.35 -3.82 -1.61
N GLU A 119 -11.62 -3.09 -0.54
CA GLU A 119 -10.62 -2.63 0.42
C GLU A 119 -10.05 -3.79 1.26
N ILE A 120 -10.90 -4.71 1.74
CA ILE A 120 -10.47 -5.90 2.47
C ILE A 120 -9.55 -6.77 1.59
N ILE A 121 -9.98 -7.03 0.35
CA ILE A 121 -9.19 -7.81 -0.60
C ILE A 121 -7.91 -7.06 -0.96
N GLY A 122 -7.98 -5.75 -1.21
CA GLY A 122 -6.83 -4.90 -1.52
C GLY A 122 -5.80 -4.91 -0.41
N GLY A 123 -6.23 -4.81 0.86
CA GLY A 123 -5.34 -4.90 2.03
C GLY A 123 -4.71 -6.27 2.19
N ALA A 124 -5.46 -7.36 1.99
CA ALA A 124 -4.92 -8.71 2.01
C ALA A 124 -3.87 -8.93 0.90
N VAL A 125 -4.16 -8.49 -0.33
CA VAL A 125 -3.25 -8.55 -1.46
C VAL A 125 -2.01 -7.69 -1.21
N ALA A 126 -2.15 -6.51 -0.61
CA ALA A 126 -1.03 -5.63 -0.28
C ALA A 126 0.01 -6.32 0.60
N TRP A 127 -0.43 -7.12 1.59
CA TRP A 127 0.49 -7.87 2.44
C TRP A 127 1.33 -8.87 1.63
N HIS A 128 0.73 -9.57 0.67
CA HIS A 128 1.44 -10.50 -0.20
C HIS A 128 2.42 -9.77 -1.13
N ILE A 129 2.01 -8.63 -1.69
CA ILE A 129 2.88 -7.80 -2.54
C ILE A 129 4.07 -7.30 -1.72
N ALA A 130 3.83 -6.79 -0.51
CA ALA A 130 4.88 -6.25 0.33
C ALA A 130 5.95 -7.31 0.68
N ARG A 131 5.52 -8.51 1.08
CA ARG A 131 6.43 -9.63 1.35
C ARG A 131 7.23 -10.06 0.13
N THR A 132 6.58 -10.07 -1.05
CA THR A 132 7.24 -10.43 -2.30
C THR A 132 8.29 -9.40 -2.69
N LEU A 133 7.97 -8.11 -2.53
CA LEU A 133 8.91 -7.03 -2.80
C LEU A 133 10.11 -7.08 -1.84
N TRP A 134 9.87 -7.26 -0.54
CA TRP A 134 10.96 -7.43 0.43
C TRP A 134 11.83 -8.66 0.15
N PHE A 135 11.22 -9.77 -0.31
CA PHE A 135 11.95 -10.96 -0.72
C PHE A 135 12.87 -10.70 -1.93
N HIS A 136 12.40 -9.95 -2.92
CA HIS A 136 13.23 -9.61 -4.08
C HIS A 136 14.31 -8.58 -3.76
N SER A 137 14.14 -7.76 -2.73
CA SER A 137 15.10 -6.75 -2.31
C SER A 137 16.07 -7.17 -1.20
N LEU A 138 16.01 -8.44 -0.76
CA LEU A 138 16.87 -9.00 0.32
C LEU A 138 18.36 -8.75 0.11
N GLN A 139 18.83 -8.87 -1.13
CA GLN A 139 20.26 -8.73 -1.45
C GLN A 139 20.74 -7.27 -1.44
N TYR A 140 19.81 -6.31 -1.50
CA TYR A 140 20.12 -4.89 -1.66
C TYR A 140 19.96 -4.09 -0.37
N SER A 141 19.16 -4.56 0.59
CA SER A 141 18.90 -3.87 1.85
C SER A 141 18.75 -4.83 3.03
N GLN A 142 19.58 -4.65 4.06
CA GLN A 142 19.47 -5.39 5.32
C GLN A 142 18.12 -5.12 6.02
N ALA A 143 17.58 -3.91 5.90
CA ALA A 143 16.28 -3.55 6.45
C ALA A 143 15.13 -4.36 5.82
N HIS A 144 15.21 -4.67 4.52
CA HIS A 144 14.23 -5.53 3.85
C HIS A 144 14.35 -6.99 4.26
N MET A 145 15.57 -7.46 4.57
CA MET A 145 15.79 -8.78 5.15
C MET A 145 15.14 -8.92 6.53
N GLU A 146 15.35 -7.95 7.41
CA GLU A 146 14.74 -7.94 8.75
C GLU A 146 13.20 -7.93 8.67
N MET A 147 12.62 -7.09 7.80
CA MET A 147 11.17 -7.05 7.59
C MET A 147 10.62 -8.37 7.04
N PHE A 148 11.33 -8.99 6.09
CA PHE A 148 10.92 -10.28 5.55
C PHE A 148 10.96 -11.39 6.62
N VAL A 149 12.04 -11.48 7.40
CA VAL A 149 12.17 -12.47 8.49
C VAL A 149 11.09 -12.23 9.56
N ASN A 150 10.89 -10.98 9.97
CA ASN A 150 9.83 -10.63 10.92
C ASN A 150 8.44 -11.01 10.39
N SER A 151 8.19 -10.83 9.09
CA SER A 151 6.93 -11.23 8.45
C SER A 151 6.67 -12.75 8.50
N GLN A 152 7.72 -13.57 8.55
CA GLN A 152 7.61 -15.02 8.68
C GLN A 152 7.33 -15.46 10.13
N ASN A 153 7.86 -14.72 11.10
CA ASN A 153 7.74 -15.03 12.52
C ASN A 153 6.41 -14.57 13.15
N MET A 154 5.58 -13.78 12.45
CA MET A 154 4.27 -13.36 12.98
C MET A 154 3.24 -14.50 13.10
N CYS A 155 3.50 -15.67 12.49
CA CYS A 155 2.64 -16.86 12.58
C CYS A 155 3.22 -17.98 13.46
N SER A 156 4.31 -17.73 14.19
CA SER A 156 4.78 -18.66 15.22
C SER A 156 4.30 -18.18 16.59
N ILE A 157 3.48 -18.99 17.25
CA ILE A 157 3.20 -18.81 18.68
C ILE A 157 4.52 -19.16 19.38
N VAL A 158 5.28 -18.14 19.78
CA VAL A 158 6.46 -18.32 20.63
C VAL A 158 5.94 -18.69 22.02
N HIS A 159 5.82 -19.97 22.30
CA HIS A 159 5.61 -20.44 23.67
C HIS A 159 6.84 -20.06 24.50
N GLN A 160 6.66 -19.14 25.45
CA GLN A 160 7.64 -18.90 26.50
C GLN A 160 7.64 -20.16 27.39
N VAL A 161 8.58 -21.08 27.15
CA VAL A 161 8.81 -22.22 28.03
C VAL A 161 9.61 -21.67 29.23
N GLY A 162 8.95 -21.55 30.37
CA GLY A 162 9.55 -21.22 31.65
C GLY A 162 10.35 -22.37 32.26
#